data_AF-A0A9R1F101-F1
#
_entry.id   AF-A0A9R1F101-F1
#
_cell.length_a   1.000
_cell.length_b   1.000
_cell.length_c   1.000
_cell.angle_alpha   90.00
_cell.angle_beta   90.00
_cell.angle_gamma   90.00
#
_symmetry.space_group_name_H-M   'P 1'
#
loop_
_entity.id
_entity.type
_entity.pdbx_description
1 polymer ?
#
loop_
_entity_poly.entity_id
_entity_poly.type
_entity_poly.pdbx_seq_one_letter_code
_entity_poly.pdbx_strand_id
1 'polypeptide(L)'
;MNIFKKAHKRRLCDGSLALHPIDVCHRSLLYGLPREMVKGREDEFIRSATELDQAGIRFARSSTRSLHDIGFLDGALHVPELTVDDYTEHKLFSLMAFERLHAGAGANEVTAYVFFMDNIIKSAADAQLVCSKRIISNGLGSDKEVARMFNRLANEAELDKYSPLRTLHGQVNTYCEKRRNQWRASLIRNHAANPWAAVLLLALTVLQTVYTVLPYYQQQP
;
A
#
# COMPACT_ATOMS: atom_id res chain seq x y z
N MET A 1 28.31 -26.24 -13.68
CA MET A 1 27.29 -27.24 -13.34
C MET A 1 27.48 -27.63 -11.88
N ASN A 2 26.62 -27.13 -10.98
CA ASN A 2 26.26 -27.69 -9.68
C ASN A 2 25.37 -26.67 -8.95
N ILE A 3 24.09 -26.74 -9.30
CA ILE A 3 22.97 -26.06 -8.68
C ILE A 3 22.31 -27.12 -7.77
N PHE A 4 21.73 -26.71 -6.65
CA PHE A 4 20.98 -27.49 -5.66
C PHE A 4 21.76 -28.19 -4.54
N LYS A 5 21.87 -27.49 -3.40
CA LYS A 5 21.13 -27.83 -2.18
C LYS A 5 21.49 -26.85 -1.07
N LYS A 6 20.63 -25.86 -0.84
CA LYS A 6 20.52 -25.25 0.50
C LYS A 6 19.04 -25.17 0.85
N ALA A 7 18.51 -26.32 1.27
CA ALA A 7 17.23 -26.39 1.95
C ALA A 7 17.34 -25.55 3.21
N HIS A 8 16.61 -24.43 3.24
CA HIS A 8 16.42 -23.64 4.44
C HIS A 8 15.55 -24.46 5.38
N LYS A 9 16.21 -25.28 6.21
CA LYS A 9 15.60 -26.14 7.23
C LYS A 9 14.88 -25.23 8.23
N ARG A 10 13.58 -24.99 8.02
CA ARG A 10 12.68 -24.51 9.07
C ARG A 10 12.84 -25.49 10.22
N ARG A 11 13.36 -25.05 11.37
CA ARG A 11 13.26 -25.84 12.59
C ARG A 11 11.78 -25.89 12.93
N LEU A 12 11.15 -27.00 12.55
CA LEU A 12 9.98 -27.49 13.23
C LEU A 12 10.45 -27.79 14.65
N CYS A 13 10.10 -26.92 15.59
CA CYS A 13 10.14 -27.28 17.00
C CYS A 13 9.14 -28.43 17.18
N ASP A 14 9.70 -29.63 17.32
CA ASP A 14 9.02 -30.80 17.82
C ASP A 14 8.64 -30.55 19.29
N GLY A 15 7.35 -30.68 19.59
CA GLY A 15 6.74 -30.20 20.83
C GLY A 15 5.23 -30.38 20.76
N SER A 16 4.80 -31.63 20.84
CA SER A 16 3.43 -32.13 21.10
C SER A 16 2.42 -31.11 21.69
N LEU A 17 1.37 -30.84 20.90
CA LEU A 17 -0.01 -30.52 21.31
C LEU A 17 -0.22 -29.52 22.48
N ALA A 18 -0.06 -28.24 22.18
CA ALA A 18 -1.00 -27.19 22.61
C ALA A 18 -0.87 -25.99 21.66
N LEU A 19 -1.47 -26.09 20.48
CA LEU A 19 -1.60 -24.92 19.60
C LEU A 19 -2.47 -23.90 20.32
N HIS A 20 -1.87 -22.85 20.86
CA HIS A 20 -2.59 -21.73 21.45
C HIS A 20 -3.57 -21.18 20.39
N PRO A 21 -4.83 -20.86 20.71
CA PRO A 21 -5.79 -20.35 19.72
C PRO A 21 -5.25 -19.16 18.90
N ILE A 22 -4.43 -18.32 19.52
CA ILE A 22 -3.75 -17.20 18.85
C ILE A 22 -2.69 -17.69 17.84
N ASP A 23 -1.92 -18.74 18.14
CA ASP A 23 -0.94 -19.31 17.19
C ASP A 23 -1.64 -19.91 15.96
N VAL A 24 -2.78 -20.59 16.16
CA VAL A 24 -3.60 -21.09 15.04
C VAL A 24 -4.12 -19.93 14.18
N CYS A 25 -4.68 -18.90 14.82
CA CYS A 25 -5.13 -17.69 14.13
C CYS A 25 -3.99 -17.01 13.36
N HIS A 26 -2.82 -16.87 13.98
CA HIS A 26 -1.63 -16.26 13.39
C HIS A 26 -1.18 -17.00 12.12
N ARG A 27 -1.02 -18.33 12.20
CA ARG A 27 -0.66 -19.16 11.04
C ARG A 27 -1.72 -19.15 9.94
N SER A 28 -3.00 -19.06 10.29
CA SER A 28 -4.09 -18.99 9.32
C SER A 28 -4.10 -17.69 8.50
N LEU A 29 -3.50 -16.62 9.02
CA LEU A 29 -3.37 -15.33 8.35
C LEU A 29 -2.08 -15.19 7.54
N LEU A 30 -1.12 -16.11 7.72
CA LEU A 30 0.23 -16.05 7.17
C LEU A 30 0.59 -17.32 6.40
N TYR A 31 -0.28 -17.75 5.50
CA TYR A 31 -0.04 -18.90 4.64
C TYR A 31 0.57 -18.48 3.30
N GLY A 32 1.26 -19.41 2.64
CA GLY A 32 1.95 -19.14 1.38
C GLY A 32 3.44 -18.83 1.59
N LEU A 33 4.14 -18.67 0.47
CA LEU A 33 5.54 -18.27 0.47
C LEU A 33 5.59 -16.74 0.39
N PRO A 34 6.45 -16.08 1.21
CA PRO A 34 6.70 -14.66 1.05
C PRO A 34 7.14 -14.35 -0.38
N ARG A 35 6.67 -13.23 -0.94
CA ARG A 35 7.20 -12.78 -2.23
C ARG A 35 8.70 -12.50 -2.09
N GLU A 36 9.49 -13.10 -2.98
CA GLU A 36 10.89 -12.70 -3.11
C GLU A 36 10.93 -11.24 -3.56
N MET A 37 11.56 -10.42 -2.72
CA MET A 37 11.72 -9.00 -3.03
C MET A 37 13.04 -8.79 -3.75
N VAL A 38 12.98 -8.08 -4.88
CA VAL A 38 14.19 -7.64 -5.57
C VAL A 38 14.90 -6.62 -4.69
N LYS A 39 16.14 -6.92 -4.31
CA LYS A 39 16.99 -6.04 -3.49
C LYS A 39 17.06 -4.65 -4.13
N GLY A 40 16.80 -3.60 -3.35
CA GLY A 40 16.68 -2.23 -3.87
C GLY A 40 16.85 -1.19 -2.78
N ARG A 41 16.45 0.05 -3.06
CA ARG A 41 16.33 1.10 -2.05
C ARG A 41 15.37 0.65 -0.95
N GLU A 42 15.74 0.92 0.29
CA GLU A 42 14.91 0.64 1.46
C GLU A 42 14.45 1.97 2.04
N ASP A 43 13.13 2.14 2.16
CA ASP A 43 12.53 3.30 2.81
C ASP A 43 11.67 2.81 3.99
N GLU A 44 11.64 3.58 5.08
CA GLU A 44 10.81 3.25 6.23
C GLU A 44 9.33 3.54 5.98
N PHE A 45 9.04 4.68 5.35
CA PHE A 45 7.68 5.16 5.14
C PHE A 45 7.31 5.15 3.66
N ILE A 46 6.01 5.02 3.41
CA ILE A 46 5.38 5.10 2.10
C ILE A 46 4.33 6.22 2.13
N ARG A 47 4.07 6.82 0.96
CA ARG A 47 3.05 7.87 0.77
C ARG A 47 1.63 7.34 1.04
N SER A 48 0.68 8.23 1.35
CA SER A 48 -0.70 7.83 1.63
C SER A 48 -1.40 7.28 0.37
N ALA A 49 -2.50 6.55 0.53
CA ALA A 49 -3.18 5.89 -0.57
C ALA A 49 -3.64 6.89 -1.65
N THR A 50 -4.13 8.07 -1.23
CA THR A 50 -4.51 9.14 -2.16
C THR A 50 -3.31 9.69 -2.91
N GLU A 51 -2.17 9.91 -2.25
CA GLU A 51 -0.95 10.39 -2.89
C GLU A 51 -0.38 9.36 -3.89
N LEU A 52 -0.45 8.07 -3.55
CA LEU A 52 -0.04 6.97 -4.42
C LEU A 52 -0.92 6.91 -5.68
N ASP A 53 -2.25 7.03 -5.53
CA ASP A 53 -3.18 7.07 -6.66
C ASP A 53 -2.95 8.29 -7.57
N GLN A 54 -2.68 9.46 -6.98
CA GLN A 54 -2.29 10.67 -7.71
C GLN A 54 -0.97 10.50 -8.48
N ALA A 55 0.01 9.79 -7.88
CA ALA A 55 1.26 9.42 -8.55
C ALA A 55 1.07 8.34 -9.64
N GLY A 56 -0.14 7.81 -9.77
CA GLY A 56 -0.51 6.84 -10.81
C GLY A 56 -0.29 5.39 -10.44
N ILE A 57 -0.16 5.09 -9.15
CA ILE A 57 -0.14 3.72 -8.65
C ILE A 57 -1.56 3.17 -8.59
N ARG A 58 -1.73 1.96 -9.10
CA ARG A 58 -3.01 1.26 -9.08
C ARG A 58 -3.08 0.33 -7.88
N PHE A 59 -4.06 0.52 -7.03
CA PHE A 59 -4.36 -0.44 -5.97
C PHE A 59 -5.06 -1.67 -6.55
N ALA A 60 -4.50 -2.84 -6.29
CA ALA A 60 -5.02 -4.11 -6.72
C ALA A 60 -5.09 -5.06 -5.53
N ARG A 61 -6.07 -5.96 -5.55
CA ARG A 61 -6.12 -7.05 -4.58
C ARG A 61 -5.01 -8.05 -4.88
N SER A 62 -4.41 -8.59 -3.83
CA SER A 62 -3.56 -9.76 -4.01
C SER A 62 -4.38 -11.00 -4.35
N SER A 63 -3.72 -11.99 -4.97
CA SER A 63 -4.30 -13.29 -5.27
C SER A 63 -4.57 -14.12 -4.01
N THR A 64 -3.91 -13.80 -2.89
CA THR A 64 -4.11 -14.46 -1.61
C THR A 64 -4.74 -13.51 -0.59
N ARG A 65 -5.26 -14.07 0.50
CA ARG A 65 -5.65 -13.31 1.71
C ARG A 65 -4.58 -13.38 2.80
N SER A 66 -3.36 -13.80 2.45
CA SER A 66 -2.25 -13.86 3.40
C SER A 66 -1.73 -12.45 3.63
N LEU A 67 -1.63 -12.03 4.90
CA LEU A 67 -1.28 -10.65 5.25
C LEU A 67 0.15 -10.26 4.82
N HIS A 68 1.04 -11.24 4.64
CA HIS A 68 2.40 -10.97 4.15
C HIS A 68 2.50 -10.82 2.62
N ASP A 69 1.43 -11.11 1.87
CA ASP A 69 1.45 -11.07 0.39
C ASP A 69 1.18 -9.66 -0.15
N ILE A 70 2.07 -8.74 0.22
CA ILE A 70 2.10 -7.37 -0.28
C ILE A 70 3.19 -7.28 -1.35
N GLY A 71 2.85 -6.71 -2.50
CA GLY A 71 3.77 -6.66 -3.63
C GLY A 71 3.57 -5.44 -4.51
N PHE A 72 4.64 -5.04 -5.20
CA PHE A 72 4.58 -3.97 -6.19
C PHE A 72 5.10 -4.49 -7.54
N LEU A 73 4.29 -4.36 -8.59
CA LEU A 73 4.63 -4.79 -9.94
C LEU A 73 3.96 -3.89 -10.97
N ASP A 74 4.71 -3.38 -11.95
CA ASP A 74 4.20 -2.58 -13.07
C ASP A 74 3.23 -1.44 -12.66
N GLY A 75 3.62 -0.70 -11.62
CA GLY A 75 2.84 0.42 -11.11
C GLY A 75 1.54 0.01 -10.41
N ALA A 76 1.36 -1.28 -10.10
CA ALA A 76 0.27 -1.79 -9.30
C ALA A 76 0.78 -2.25 -7.93
N LEU A 77 0.12 -1.76 -6.88
CA LEU A 77 0.33 -2.15 -5.49
C LEU A 77 -0.70 -3.22 -5.13
N HIS A 78 -0.23 -4.45 -5.01
CA HIS A 78 -1.02 -5.62 -4.63
C HIS A 78 -1.05 -5.75 -3.12
N VAL A 79 -2.26 -5.80 -2.58
CA VAL A 79 -2.49 -5.84 -1.13
C VAL A 79 -3.55 -6.90 -0.84
N PRO A 80 -3.35 -7.76 0.17
CA PRO A 80 -4.32 -8.79 0.51
C PRO A 80 -5.59 -8.15 1.06
N GLU A 81 -6.74 -8.77 0.78
CA GLU A 81 -8.03 -8.30 1.27
C GLU A 81 -8.15 -8.56 2.78
N LEU A 82 -8.60 -7.55 3.53
CA LEU A 82 -8.98 -7.68 4.94
C LEU A 82 -10.41 -7.21 5.15
N THR A 83 -11.21 -8.04 5.82
CA THR A 83 -12.51 -7.64 6.34
C THR A 83 -12.32 -7.00 7.70
N VAL A 84 -12.89 -5.81 7.89
CA VAL A 84 -12.76 -5.03 9.11
C VAL A 84 -14.12 -4.91 9.76
N ASP A 85 -14.21 -5.33 11.02
CA ASP A 85 -15.39 -5.27 11.88
C ASP A 85 -14.97 -4.83 13.31
N ASP A 86 -15.93 -4.75 14.22
CA ASP A 86 -15.71 -4.31 15.61
C ASP A 86 -14.70 -5.17 16.38
N TYR A 87 -14.45 -6.41 15.95
CA TYR A 87 -13.51 -7.34 16.60
C TYR A 87 -12.12 -7.30 15.98
N THR A 88 -11.98 -6.74 14.79
CA THR A 88 -10.74 -6.77 14.01
C THR A 88 -9.60 -6.04 14.69
N GLU A 89 -9.88 -4.89 15.34
CA GLU A 89 -8.89 -4.12 16.11
C GLU A 89 -8.26 -5.00 17.20
N HIS A 90 -9.09 -5.59 18.06
CA HIS A 90 -8.64 -6.44 19.16
C HIS A 90 -7.90 -7.69 18.66
N LYS A 91 -8.36 -8.28 17.55
CA LYS A 91 -7.71 -9.43 16.94
C LYS A 91 -6.30 -9.09 16.44
N LEU A 92 -6.14 -8.00 15.70
CA LEU A 92 -4.83 -7.56 15.20
C LEU A 92 -3.90 -7.18 16.35
N PHE A 93 -4.41 -6.45 17.35
CA PHE A 93 -3.65 -6.10 18.55
C PHE A 93 -3.12 -7.34 19.29
N SER A 94 -4.00 -8.32 19.51
CA SER A 94 -3.63 -9.58 20.18
C SER A 94 -2.58 -10.36 19.40
N LEU A 95 -2.65 -10.36 18.07
CA LEU A 95 -1.67 -11.00 17.21
C LEU A 95 -0.31 -10.28 17.22
N MET A 96 -0.29 -8.95 17.18
CA MET A 96 0.94 -8.16 17.31
C MET A 96 1.62 -8.38 18.66
N ALA A 97 0.85 -8.40 19.76
CA ALA A 97 1.37 -8.73 21.08
C ALA A 97 1.94 -10.16 21.13
N PHE A 98 1.27 -11.12 20.48
CA PHE A 98 1.77 -12.49 20.36
C PHE A 98 3.10 -12.56 19.59
N GLU A 99 3.23 -11.86 18.47
CA GLU A 99 4.48 -11.75 17.70
C GLU A 99 5.61 -11.17 18.56
N ARG A 100 5.34 -10.08 19.30
CA ARG A 100 6.32 -9.42 20.17
C ARG A 100 6.81 -10.31 21.31
N LEU A 101 5.93 -11.14 21.88
CA LEU A 101 6.25 -12.00 23.03
C LEU A 101 6.90 -13.33 22.65
N HIS A 102 6.78 -13.78 21.41
CA HIS A 102 7.28 -15.09 20.96
C HIS A 102 8.32 -14.93 19.86
N ALA A 103 9.60 -14.97 20.23
CA ALA A 103 10.76 -14.84 19.35
C ALA A 103 10.93 -15.93 18.26
N GLY A 104 9.88 -16.70 17.97
CA GLY A 104 9.80 -17.68 16.88
C GLY A 104 8.44 -17.74 16.18
N ALA A 105 7.50 -16.83 16.49
CA ALA A 105 6.17 -16.81 15.88
C ALA A 105 6.18 -16.35 14.41
N GLY A 106 7.20 -15.63 13.96
CA GLY A 106 7.32 -15.12 12.59
C GLY A 106 8.18 -13.86 12.53
N ALA A 107 8.37 -13.30 11.34
CA ALA A 107 9.13 -12.05 11.15
C ALA A 107 8.30 -10.79 11.42
N ASN A 108 7.45 -10.81 12.47
CA ASN A 108 6.51 -9.73 12.81
C ASN A 108 5.60 -9.34 11.62
N GLU A 109 5.09 -10.33 10.90
CA GLU A 109 4.37 -10.14 9.63
C GLU A 109 3.01 -9.45 9.81
N VAL A 110 2.28 -9.75 10.89
CA VAL A 110 1.02 -9.07 11.21
C VAL A 110 1.31 -7.61 11.58
N THR A 111 2.32 -7.39 12.40
CA THR A 111 2.78 -6.04 12.78
C THR A 111 3.21 -5.24 11.54
N ALA A 112 3.95 -5.86 10.63
CA ALA A 112 4.38 -5.28 9.37
C ALA A 112 3.18 -4.91 8.48
N TYR A 113 2.18 -5.78 8.37
CA TYR A 113 0.93 -5.49 7.64
C TYR A 113 0.17 -4.30 8.24
N VAL A 114 0.02 -4.26 9.58
CA VAL A 114 -0.64 -3.16 10.28
C VAL A 114 0.10 -1.85 10.05
N PHE A 115 1.43 -1.86 10.16
CA PHE A 115 2.27 -0.70 9.89
C PHE A 115 2.12 -0.22 8.44
N PHE A 116 2.09 -1.12 7.46
CA PHE A 116 1.83 -0.77 6.06
C PHE A 116 0.46 -0.12 5.86
N MET A 117 -0.59 -0.70 6.45
CA MET A 117 -1.95 -0.17 6.37
C MET A 117 -2.06 1.22 6.98
N ASP A 118 -1.46 1.45 8.14
CA ASP A 118 -1.40 2.76 8.76
C ASP A 118 -0.68 3.80 7.88
N ASN A 119 0.40 3.41 7.21
CA ASN A 119 1.11 4.33 6.32
C ASN A 119 0.24 4.80 5.15
N ILE A 120 -0.49 3.89 4.52
CA ILE A 120 -1.33 4.23 3.38
C ILE A 120 -2.67 4.85 3.80
N ILE A 121 -3.20 4.55 4.99
CA ILE A 121 -4.51 5.06 5.47
C ILE A 121 -4.30 6.16 6.52
N LYS A 122 -4.02 7.39 6.07
CA LYS A 122 -3.86 8.55 6.97
C LYS A 122 -5.15 9.33 7.20
N SER A 123 -6.12 9.21 6.30
CA SER A 123 -7.36 9.96 6.33
C SER A 123 -8.57 9.11 5.92
N ALA A 124 -9.78 9.65 6.11
CA ALA A 124 -11.01 9.01 5.63
C ALA A 124 -11.03 8.88 4.09
N ALA A 125 -10.39 9.79 3.36
CA ALA A 125 -10.27 9.71 1.91
C ALA A 125 -9.38 8.53 1.49
N ASP A 126 -8.28 8.30 2.21
CA ASP A 126 -7.42 7.14 1.97
C ASP A 126 -8.16 5.83 2.26
N ALA A 127 -8.89 5.77 3.39
CA ALA A 127 -9.71 4.61 3.74
C ALA A 127 -10.78 4.34 2.69
N GLN A 128 -11.49 5.38 2.25
CA GLN A 128 -12.49 5.29 1.19
C GLN A 128 -11.89 4.75 -0.11
N LEU A 129 -10.69 5.23 -0.48
CA LEU A 129 -9.98 4.76 -1.66
C LEU A 129 -9.68 3.26 -1.55
N VAL A 130 -9.06 2.82 -0.46
CA VAL A 130 -8.71 1.40 -0.25
C VAL A 130 -9.96 0.50 -0.19
N CYS A 131 -11.06 0.99 0.39
CA CYS A 131 -12.35 0.30 0.41
C CYS A 131 -12.96 0.19 -1.00
N SER A 132 -12.91 1.26 -1.81
CA SER A 132 -13.40 1.26 -3.19
C SER A 132 -12.67 0.24 -4.08
N LYS A 133 -11.41 -0.06 -3.75
CA LYS A 133 -10.56 -1.05 -4.43
C LYS A 133 -10.74 -2.46 -3.88
N ARG A 134 -11.66 -2.65 -2.91
CA ARG A 134 -11.97 -3.93 -2.25
C ARG A 134 -10.74 -4.58 -1.59
N ILE A 135 -9.78 -3.77 -1.16
CA ILE A 135 -8.67 -4.21 -0.30
C ILE A 135 -9.18 -4.27 1.15
N ILE A 136 -9.98 -3.29 1.57
CA ILE A 136 -10.70 -3.35 2.84
C ILE A 136 -12.18 -3.56 2.56
N SER A 137 -12.77 -4.54 3.23
CA SER A 137 -14.23 -4.68 3.33
C SER A 137 -14.67 -4.05 4.65
N ASN A 138 -15.27 -2.86 4.56
CA ASN A 138 -15.62 -2.04 5.72
C ASN A 138 -16.94 -2.52 6.37
N GLY A 139 -16.86 -3.02 7.60
CA GLY A 139 -17.98 -3.33 8.47
C GLY A 139 -18.11 -2.40 9.70
N LEU A 140 -17.26 -1.37 9.83
CA LEU A 140 -17.24 -0.45 10.99
C LEU A 140 -18.25 0.70 10.88
N GLY A 141 -18.95 0.84 9.75
CA GLY A 141 -19.99 1.86 9.54
C GLY A 141 -19.52 3.13 8.81
N SER A 142 -18.24 3.51 8.92
CA SER A 142 -17.67 4.63 8.15
C SER A 142 -16.18 4.45 7.79
N ASP A 143 -15.74 5.09 6.71
CA ASP A 143 -14.33 5.07 6.31
C ASP A 143 -13.44 5.81 7.33
N LYS A 144 -14.02 6.76 8.08
CA LYS A 144 -13.33 7.47 9.16
C LYS A 144 -13.04 6.56 10.36
N GLU A 145 -13.87 5.55 10.62
CA GLU A 145 -13.61 4.57 11.67
C GLU A 145 -12.51 3.59 11.27
N VAL A 146 -12.49 3.16 10.01
CA VAL A 146 -11.38 2.36 9.46
C VAL A 146 -10.05 3.08 9.64
N ALA A 147 -9.95 4.35 9.23
CA ALA A 147 -8.72 5.13 9.41
C ALA A 147 -8.33 5.28 10.89
N ARG A 148 -9.31 5.52 11.77
CA ARG A 148 -9.07 5.61 13.22
C ARG A 148 -8.56 4.29 13.82
N MET A 149 -9.10 3.16 13.39
CA MET A 149 -8.69 1.84 13.86
C MET A 149 -7.20 1.59 13.54
N PHE A 150 -6.78 1.78 12.29
CA PHE A 150 -5.37 1.57 11.90
C PHE A 150 -4.42 2.54 12.59
N ASN A 151 -4.79 3.82 12.70
CA ASN A 151 -3.97 4.80 13.44
C ASN A 151 -3.79 4.42 14.93
N ARG A 152 -4.79 3.79 15.56
CA ARG A 152 -4.68 3.30 16.94
C ARG A 152 -3.75 2.10 17.04
N LEU A 153 -3.90 1.13 16.14
CA LEU A 153 -3.06 -0.06 16.08
C LEU A 153 -1.58 0.29 15.81
N ALA A 154 -1.33 1.34 15.02
CA ALA A 154 0.02 1.79 14.68
C ALA A 154 0.83 2.30 15.87
N ASN A 155 0.19 2.83 16.91
CA ASN A 155 0.88 3.29 18.12
C ASN A 155 1.69 2.17 18.81
N GLU A 156 1.32 0.91 18.57
CA GLU A 156 1.96 -0.28 19.13
C GLU A 156 2.79 -1.06 18.09
N ALA A 157 2.76 -0.61 16.82
CA ALA A 157 3.39 -1.31 15.71
C ALA A 157 4.74 -0.67 15.35
N GLU A 158 5.83 -1.41 15.55
CA GLU A 158 7.16 -1.03 15.10
C GLU A 158 7.60 -1.91 13.92
N LEU A 159 8.04 -1.30 12.83
CA LEU A 159 8.51 -2.04 11.66
C LEU A 159 9.93 -2.56 11.87
N ASP A 160 10.10 -3.88 11.79
CA ASP A 160 11.42 -4.50 11.92
C ASP A 160 12.41 -3.97 10.87
N LYS A 161 13.67 -3.88 11.27
CA LYS A 161 14.76 -3.36 10.42
C LYS A 161 14.95 -4.21 9.17
N TYR A 162 14.69 -5.51 9.23
CA TYR A 162 14.88 -6.44 8.12
C TYR A 162 13.57 -6.80 7.42
N SER A 163 12.49 -6.05 7.69
CA SER A 163 11.21 -6.30 7.05
C SER A 163 11.30 -6.12 5.54
N PRO A 164 10.81 -7.07 4.73
CA PRO A 164 10.74 -6.95 3.28
C PRO A 164 9.99 -5.67 2.84
N LEU A 165 9.04 -5.19 3.64
CA LEU A 165 8.29 -3.97 3.36
C LEU A 165 9.15 -2.73 3.14
N ARG A 166 10.34 -2.64 3.77
CA ARG A 166 11.24 -1.50 3.53
C ARG A 166 11.68 -1.44 2.07
N THR A 167 11.99 -2.59 1.49
CA THR A 167 12.31 -2.69 0.05
C THR A 167 11.09 -2.38 -0.81
N LEU A 168 9.89 -2.82 -0.39
CA LEU A 168 8.64 -2.46 -1.08
C LEU A 168 8.40 -0.96 -1.11
N HIS A 169 8.54 -0.29 0.05
CA HIS A 169 8.39 1.16 0.18
C HIS A 169 9.37 1.89 -0.74
N GLY A 170 10.63 1.46 -0.79
CA GLY A 170 11.62 2.05 -1.67
C GLY A 170 11.30 1.88 -3.16
N GLN A 171 10.78 0.72 -3.58
CA GLN A 171 10.33 0.52 -4.96
C GLN A 171 9.15 1.43 -5.32
N VAL A 172 8.17 1.53 -4.43
CA VAL A 172 6.98 2.38 -4.62
C VAL A 172 7.37 3.86 -4.64
N ASN A 173 8.22 4.29 -3.72
CA ASN A 173 8.66 5.68 -3.64
C ASN A 173 9.51 6.07 -4.85
N THR A 174 10.41 5.18 -5.29
CA THR A 174 11.18 5.38 -6.53
C THR A 174 10.26 5.50 -7.75
N TYR A 175 9.19 4.72 -7.81
CA TYR A 175 8.18 4.87 -8.85
C TYR A 175 7.49 6.23 -8.79
N CYS A 176 7.07 6.68 -7.61
CA CYS A 176 6.44 7.99 -7.43
C CYS A 176 7.37 9.16 -7.78
N GLU A 177 8.67 9.01 -7.53
CA GLU A 177 9.70 10.03 -7.78
C GLU A 177 10.07 10.18 -9.25
N LYS A 178 9.64 9.28 -10.14
CA LYS A 178 9.82 9.46 -11.58
C LYS A 178 9.18 10.79 -12.00
N ARG A 179 9.92 11.60 -12.77
CA ARG A 179 9.48 12.93 -13.23
C ARG A 179 8.05 12.91 -13.78
N ARG A 180 7.71 11.97 -14.67
CA ARG A 180 6.35 11.82 -15.21
C ARG A 180 5.27 11.66 -14.13
N ASN A 181 5.55 10.90 -13.07
CA ASN A 181 4.59 10.60 -12.01
C ASN A 181 4.47 11.77 -11.02
N GLN A 182 5.56 12.48 -10.73
CA GLN A 182 5.52 13.74 -9.97
C GLN A 182 4.72 14.82 -10.70
N TRP A 183 4.95 14.96 -12.02
CA TRP A 183 4.18 15.89 -12.85
C TRP A 183 2.69 15.52 -12.86
N ARG A 184 2.36 14.24 -13.00
CA ARG A 184 0.97 13.75 -12.90
C ARG A 184 0.34 14.10 -11.55
N ALA A 185 1.02 13.79 -10.44
CA ALA A 185 0.50 14.07 -9.11
C ALA A 185 0.28 15.57 -8.88
N SER A 186 1.24 16.40 -9.34
CA SER A 186 1.13 17.87 -9.29
C SER A 186 -0.06 18.38 -10.09
N LEU A 187 -0.25 17.87 -11.31
CA LEU A 187 -1.40 18.23 -12.15
C LEU A 187 -2.72 17.85 -11.47
N ILE A 188 -2.87 16.62 -10.97
CA ILE A 188 -4.10 16.17 -10.33
C ILE A 188 -4.41 17.02 -9.09
N ARG A 189 -3.41 17.28 -8.24
CA ARG A 189 -3.58 18.10 -7.04
C ARG A 189 -3.99 19.54 -7.39
N ASN A 190 -3.34 20.14 -8.38
CA ASN A 190 -3.64 21.52 -8.79
C ASN A 190 -5.02 21.63 -9.47
N HIS A 191 -5.42 20.63 -10.26
CA HIS A 191 -6.73 20.60 -10.91
C HIS A 191 -7.87 20.39 -9.93
N ALA A 192 -7.70 19.45 -9.00
CA ALA A 192 -8.69 19.18 -7.96
C ALA A 192 -8.89 20.39 -7.03
N ALA A 193 -7.82 21.17 -6.79
CA ALA A 193 -7.89 22.38 -5.99
C ALA A 193 -8.41 23.61 -6.75
N ASN A 194 -8.17 23.70 -8.06
CA ASN A 194 -8.57 24.86 -8.86
C ASN A 194 -9.08 24.46 -10.26
N PRO A 195 -10.38 24.12 -10.40
CA PRO A 195 -10.96 23.76 -11.70
C PRO A 195 -10.86 24.88 -12.74
N TRP A 196 -10.76 26.15 -12.32
CA TRP A 196 -10.63 27.30 -13.22
C TRP A 196 -9.27 27.38 -13.92
N ALA A 197 -8.21 26.83 -13.32
CA ALA A 197 -6.89 26.78 -13.95
C ALA A 197 -6.90 25.97 -15.26
N ALA A 198 -7.73 24.91 -15.31
CA ALA A 198 -7.97 24.10 -16.49
C ALA A 198 -8.59 24.91 -17.64
N VAL A 199 -9.66 25.63 -17.29
CA VAL A 199 -10.45 26.44 -18.22
C VAL A 199 -9.60 27.58 -18.77
N LEU A 200 -8.79 28.22 -17.91
CA LEU A 200 -7.88 29.27 -18.33
C LEU A 200 -6.80 28.76 -19.30
N LEU A 201 -6.19 27.61 -18.99
CA LEU A 201 -5.20 26.98 -19.88
C LEU A 201 -5.82 26.58 -21.24
N LEU A 202 -7.03 26.03 -21.23
CA LEU A 202 -7.76 25.70 -22.45
C LEU A 202 -8.06 26.97 -23.27
N ALA A 203 -8.55 28.03 -22.65
CA ALA A 203 -8.84 29.29 -23.32
C ALA A 203 -7.57 29.92 -23.92
N LEU A 204 -6.46 29.90 -23.18
CA LEU A 204 -5.16 30.40 -23.65
C LEU A 204 -4.65 29.62 -24.87
N THR A 205 -4.74 28.29 -24.85
CA THR A 205 -4.31 27.46 -26.00
C THR A 205 -5.18 27.68 -27.23
N VAL A 206 -6.49 27.85 -27.08
CA VAL A 206 -7.39 28.21 -28.18
C VAL A 206 -7.03 29.59 -28.75
N LEU A 207 -6.85 30.59 -27.89
CA LEU A 207 -6.48 31.95 -28.30
C LEU A 207 -5.15 31.94 -29.07
N GLN A 208 -4.15 31.25 -28.53
CA GLN A 208 -2.82 31.15 -29.12
C GLN A 208 -2.86 30.47 -30.49
N THR A 209 -3.71 29.44 -30.64
CA THR A 209 -3.95 28.72 -31.91
C THR A 209 -4.64 29.61 -32.94
N VAL A 210 -5.66 30.38 -32.53
CA VAL A 210 -6.36 31.32 -33.42
C VAL A 210 -5.38 32.38 -33.94
N TYR A 211 -4.58 33.00 -33.07
CA TYR A 211 -3.60 34.01 -33.49
C TYR A 211 -2.49 33.46 -34.41
N THR A 212 -2.11 32.19 -34.26
CA THR A 212 -1.13 31.57 -35.18
C THR A 212 -1.73 31.20 -36.53
N VAL A 213 -3.02 30.85 -36.58
CA VAL A 213 -3.71 30.40 -37.78
C VAL A 213 -4.33 31.55 -38.59
N LEU A 214 -4.76 32.63 -37.93
CA LEU A 214 -5.34 33.81 -38.58
C LEU A 214 -4.47 34.39 -39.73
N PRO A 215 -3.13 34.57 -39.57
CA PRO A 215 -2.31 35.09 -40.66
C PRO A 215 -2.20 34.14 -41.87
N TYR A 216 -2.39 32.83 -41.69
CA TYR A 216 -2.42 31.87 -42.81
C TYR A 216 -3.64 32.05 -43.71
N TYR A 217 -4.80 32.37 -43.13
CA TYR A 217 -6.03 32.61 -43.90
C TYR A 217 -6.12 34.02 -44.49
N GLN A 218 -5.43 35.00 -43.90
CA GLN A 218 -5.34 36.36 -44.46
C GLN A 218 -4.33 36.48 -45.61
N GLN A 219 -3.54 35.44 -45.89
CA GLN A 219 -2.54 35.41 -46.96
C GLN A 219 -2.96 34.67 -48.23
N GLN A 220 -4.22 34.25 -48.39
CA GLN A 220 -4.71 33.73 -49.67
C GLN A 220 -5.13 34.89 -50.60
N PRO A 221 -4.40 35.15 -51.70
CA PRO A 221 -4.72 36.20 -52.67
C PRO A 221 -5.90 35.84 -53.58
#